data_AF-A0AAV5TCR4-F1
#
_entry.id   AF-A0AAV5TCR4-F1
#
_cell.length_a   1.000
_cell.length_b   1.000
_cell.length_c   1.000
_cell.angle_alpha   90.00
_cell.angle_beta   90.00
_cell.angle_gamma   90.00
#
_symmetry.space_group_name_H-M   'P 1'
#
loop_
_entity.id
_entity.type
_entity.pdbx_description
1 polymer ?
#
loop_
_entity_poly.entity_id
_entity_poly.type
_entity_poly.pdbx_seq_one_letter_code
_entity_poly.pdbx_strand_id
1 'polypeptide(L)'
;VLIICSHSSVLMSLPVECNGILETFVTWEEFESNLRSALRTKARLGASKTVLDIGEGIGFASRCGLITCDWVGAAEGEKLPKTVVLKIPSSLPFRKLNASLPAAQ
;
A
#
# COMPACT_ATOMS: atom_id res chain seq x y z
N VAL A 1 7.05 -7.21 -8.22
CA VAL A 1 5.82 -7.87 -7.73
C VAL A 1 4.82 -6.78 -7.40
N LEU A 2 3.59 -6.91 -7.91
CA LEU A 2 2.46 -6.03 -7.55
C LEU A 2 1.64 -6.76 -6.50
N ILE A 3 1.46 -6.16 -5.32
CA ILE A 3 0.55 -6.65 -4.29
C ILE A 3 -0.70 -5.79 -4.33
N ILE A 4 -1.85 -6.41 -4.59
CA ILE A 4 -3.15 -5.76 -4.51
C ILE A 4 -3.75 -6.16 -3.17
N CYS A 5 -3.81 -5.22 -2.22
CA CYS A 5 -4.55 -5.42 -0.97
C CYS A 5 -5.98 -4.95 -1.18
N SER A 6 -6.90 -5.89 -1.42
CA SER A 6 -8.33 -5.63 -1.43
C SER A 6 -8.96 -6.22 -0.16
N HIS A 7 -9.18 -5.38 0.84
CA HIS A 7 -10.02 -5.77 1.97
C HIS A 7 -11.47 -5.91 1.50
N SER A 8 -11.99 -7.13 1.49
CA SER A 8 -13.42 -7.40 1.23
C SER A 8 -14.20 -7.21 2.52
N SER A 9 -14.37 -5.97 2.99
CA SER A 9 -15.30 -5.61 4.07
C SER A 9 -15.47 -4.08 4.11
N VAL A 10 -16.58 -3.61 3.52
CA VAL A 10 -17.34 -2.40 3.86
C VAL A 10 -16.61 -1.38 4.76
N LEU A 11 -15.73 -0.54 4.20
CA LEU A 11 -15.30 0.69 4.87
C LEU A 11 -15.02 1.81 3.86
N MET A 12 -15.93 1.94 2.88
CA MET A 12 -15.91 3.07 1.94
C MET A 12 -16.38 4.40 2.56
N SER A 13 -16.75 4.48 3.85
CA SER A 13 -17.68 5.53 4.30
C SER A 13 -17.40 6.29 5.61
N LEU A 14 -16.21 6.24 6.25
CA LEU A 14 -15.98 7.09 7.43
C LEU A 14 -14.67 7.89 7.38
N PRO A 15 -14.68 9.18 7.79
CA PRO A 15 -13.49 10.02 7.91
C PRO A 15 -12.80 9.68 9.24
N VAL A 16 -12.13 8.54 9.27
CA VAL A 16 -11.17 8.23 10.34
C VAL A 16 -9.80 8.43 9.72
N GLU A 17 -8.96 9.25 10.36
CA GLU A 17 -7.53 9.30 10.02
C GLU A 17 -6.95 7.91 10.24
N CYS A 18 -6.58 7.25 9.14
CA CYS A 18 -6.06 5.90 9.20
C CYS A 18 -4.54 5.96 9.24
N ASN A 19 -3.95 5.44 10.31
CA ASN A 19 -2.49 5.39 10.47
C ASN A 19 -1.82 4.24 9.68
N GLY A 20 -2.52 3.65 8.71
CA GLY A 20 -1.96 2.62 7.84
C GLY A 20 -1.19 3.21 6.67
N ILE A 21 -0.73 2.33 5.78
CA ILE A 21 0.09 2.71 4.63
C ILE A 21 -0.72 3.65 3.71
N LEU A 22 -0.13 4.80 3.39
CA LEU A 22 -0.74 5.85 2.55
C LEU A 22 -2.12 6.33 3.04
N GLU A 23 -2.25 6.52 4.36
CA GLU A 23 -3.48 7.01 5.02
C GLU A 23 -4.69 6.08 4.79
N THR A 24 -4.43 4.79 4.58
CA THR A 24 -5.46 3.77 4.41
C THR A 24 -5.54 2.86 5.64
N PHE A 25 -6.51 1.94 5.65
CA PHE A 25 -6.62 0.91 6.70
C PHE A 25 -5.62 -0.24 6.54
N VAL A 26 -4.88 -0.30 5.44
CA VAL A 26 -3.90 -1.38 5.19
C VAL A 26 -2.70 -1.17 6.11
N THR A 27 -2.48 -2.10 7.04
CA THR A 27 -1.36 -2.01 7.99
C THR A 27 -0.09 -2.65 7.40
N TRP A 28 1.05 -2.33 8.00
CA TRP A 28 2.32 -2.96 7.63
C TRP A 28 2.32 -4.46 7.91
N GLU A 29 1.68 -4.91 8.99
CA GLU A 29 1.60 -6.34 9.34
C GLU A 29 0.82 -7.13 8.30
N GLU A 30 -0.35 -6.62 7.87
CA GLU A 30 -1.17 -7.26 6.85
C GLU A 30 -0.43 -7.32 5.51
N PHE A 31 0.11 -6.17 5.07
CA PHE A 31 0.87 -6.08 3.83
C PHE A 31 2.06 -7.04 3.82
N GLU A 32 2.85 -7.05 4.89
CA GLU A 32 4.01 -7.94 5.02
C GLU A 32 3.60 -9.42 5.02
N SER A 33 2.52 -9.77 5.71
CA SER A 33 1.99 -11.13 5.73
C SER A 33 1.63 -11.61 4.32
N ASN A 34 0.88 -10.78 3.57
CA ASN A 34 0.48 -11.06 2.19
C ASN A 34 1.69 -11.15 1.26
N LEU A 35 2.63 -10.21 1.37
CA LEU A 35 3.85 -10.19 0.56
C LEU A 35 4.71 -11.43 0.80
N ARG A 36 4.92 -11.82 2.06
CA ARG A 36 5.70 -13.00 2.41
C ARG A 36 5.05 -14.30 1.96
N SER A 37 3.72 -14.38 2.07
CA SER A 37 2.95 -15.50 1.53
C SER A 37 3.13 -15.62 0.01
N ALA A 38 3.00 -14.51 -0.71
CA ALA A 38 3.17 -14.46 -2.16
C ALA A 38 4.61 -14.81 -2.61
N LEU A 39 5.62 -14.36 -1.87
CA LEU A 39 7.03 -14.66 -2.14
C LEU A 39 7.48 -16.02 -1.58
N ARG A 40 6.62 -16.71 -0.80
CA ARG A 40 6.92 -17.96 -0.09
C ARG A 40 8.20 -17.87 0.76
N THR A 41 8.41 -16.73 1.42
CA THR A 41 9.61 -16.46 2.21
C THR A 41 9.34 -16.48 3.72
N LYS A 42 10.36 -16.87 4.48
CA LYS A 42 10.41 -16.70 5.93
C LYS A 42 11.11 -15.41 6.36
N ALA A 43 11.69 -14.65 5.43
CA ALA A 43 12.24 -13.32 5.71
C ALA A 43 11.14 -12.36 6.21
N ARG A 44 11.56 -11.30 6.89
CA ARG A 44 10.69 -10.22 7.39
C ARG A 44 11.14 -8.88 6.84
N LEU A 45 10.22 -7.92 6.78
CA LEU A 45 10.59 -6.54 6.50
C LEU A 45 11.12 -5.89 7.78
N GLY A 46 12.35 -5.40 7.71
CA GLY A 46 13.05 -4.69 8.75
C GLY A 46 12.45 -3.34 9.10
N ALA A 47 13.11 -2.64 10.03
CA ALA A 47 12.68 -1.33 10.50
C ALA A 47 12.84 -0.24 9.42
N SER A 48 13.75 -0.41 8.46
CA SER A 48 14.08 0.59 7.45
C SER A 48 13.20 0.51 6.19
N LYS A 49 12.08 -0.22 6.26
CA LYS A 49 11.08 -0.26 5.18
C LYS A 49 10.44 1.12 5.00
N THR A 50 10.25 1.53 3.76
CA THR A 50 9.67 2.84 3.42
C THR A 50 8.58 2.71 2.37
N VAL A 51 7.72 3.72 2.30
CA VAL A 51 6.70 3.86 1.26
C VAL A 51 6.82 5.24 0.61
N LEU A 52 6.80 5.27 -0.73
CA LEU A 52 6.68 6.47 -1.53
C LEU A 52 5.36 6.44 -2.29
N ASP A 53 4.51 7.48 -2.14
CA ASP A 53 3.29 7.59 -2.94
C ASP A 53 3.67 7.87 -4.41
N ILE A 54 3.36 6.92 -5.28
CA ILE A 54 3.55 7.00 -6.74
C ILE A 54 2.20 7.07 -7.47
N GLY A 55 1.09 7.13 -6.73
CA GLY A 55 -0.27 7.17 -7.25
C GLY A 55 -0.85 8.58 -7.29
N GLU A 56 -0.21 9.58 -6.70
CA GLU A 56 -0.69 10.96 -6.77
C GLU A 56 -0.83 11.43 -8.23
N GLY A 57 -2.03 11.92 -8.59
CA GLY A 57 -2.36 12.36 -9.94
C GLY A 57 -2.63 11.26 -10.99
N ILE A 58 -2.28 10.00 -10.73
CA ILE A 58 -2.37 8.89 -11.71
C ILE A 58 -3.24 7.72 -11.21
N GLY A 59 -3.42 7.60 -9.89
CA GLY A 59 -4.08 6.47 -9.25
C GLY A 59 -5.61 6.46 -9.36
N PHE A 60 -6.24 7.64 -9.47
CA PHE A 60 -7.69 7.96 -9.51
C PHE A 60 -8.57 7.18 -8.51
N ALA A 61 -8.68 5.86 -8.69
CA ALA A 61 -9.43 4.91 -7.86
C ALA A 61 -8.53 4.10 -6.88
N SER A 62 -7.28 4.50 -6.68
CA SER A 62 -6.33 3.74 -5.85
C SER A 62 -5.27 4.65 -5.24
N ARG A 63 -4.79 4.27 -4.05
CA ARG A 63 -3.49 4.70 -3.53
C ARG A 63 -2.43 3.71 -4.01
N CYS A 64 -1.32 4.21 -4.54
CA CYS A 64 -0.24 3.36 -5.07
C CYS A 64 1.07 3.75 -4.37
N GLY A 65 1.71 2.79 -3.71
CA GLY A 65 2.97 2.98 -3.02
C GLY A 65 4.09 2.16 -3.64
N LEU A 66 5.25 2.79 -3.84
CA LEU A 66 6.50 2.06 -4.05
C LEU A 66 7.09 1.75 -2.67
N ILE A 67 7.11 0.46 -2.32
CA ILE A 67 7.67 -0.02 -1.06
C ILE A 67 9.14 -0.38 -1.29
N THR A 68 10.02 0.19 -0.49
CA THR A 68 11.41 -0.28 -0.39
C THR A 68 11.49 -1.36 0.68
N CYS A 69 11.91 -2.56 0.28
CA CYS A 69 11.95 -3.73 1.15
C CYS A 69 13.33 -3.87 1.81
N ASP A 70 13.36 -3.68 3.12
CA ASP A 70 14.51 -3.95 3.98
C ASP A 70 14.46 -5.40 4.48
N TRP A 71 14.76 -6.38 3.65
CA TRP A 71 14.59 -7.80 4.04
C TRP A 71 15.61 -8.22 5.12
N VAL A 72 15.11 -8.84 6.19
CA VAL A 72 15.90 -9.43 7.27
C VAL A 72 15.61 -10.92 7.39
N GLY A 73 16.65 -11.73 7.56
CA GLY A 73 16.54 -13.18 7.76
C GLY A 73 16.23 -13.97 6.48
N ALA A 74 16.62 -13.45 5.31
CA ALA A 74 16.57 -14.19 4.06
C ALA A 74 17.52 -15.41 4.09
N ALA A 75 17.09 -16.52 3.51
CA ALA A 75 17.93 -17.71 3.40
C ALA A 75 19.09 -17.48 2.42
N GLU A 76 20.15 -18.27 2.54
CA GLU A 76 21.29 -18.19 1.62
C GLU A 76 20.83 -18.43 0.17
N GLY A 77 21.20 -17.52 -0.73
CA GLY A 77 20.79 -17.58 -2.14
C GLY A 77 19.34 -17.16 -2.43
N GLU A 78 18.56 -16.78 -1.42
CA GLU A 78 17.18 -16.32 -1.61
C GLU A 78 17.15 -14.94 -2.31
N LYS A 79 16.51 -14.88 -3.47
CA LYS A 79 16.42 -13.65 -4.28
C LYS A 79 15.09 -12.96 -4.02
N LEU A 80 15.08 -12.04 -3.04
CA LEU A 80 13.91 -11.23 -2.71
C LEU A 80 13.91 -9.89 -3.44
N PRO A 81 12.73 -9.33 -3.78
CA PRO A 81 12.64 -8.05 -4.47
C PRO A 81 13.07 -6.91 -3.55
N LYS A 82 13.94 -6.01 -4.04
CA LYS A 82 14.32 -4.78 -3.31
C LYS A 82 13.17 -3.78 -3.21
N THR A 83 12.28 -3.80 -4.19
CA THR A 83 11.13 -2.90 -4.24
C THR A 83 9.89 -3.65 -4.74
N VAL A 84 8.74 -3.30 -4.19
CA VAL A 84 7.43 -3.81 -4.65
C VAL A 84 6.44 -2.67 -4.77
N VAL A 85 5.47 -2.83 -5.67
CA VAL A 85 4.37 -1.86 -5.79
C VAL A 85 3.20 -2.39 -4.98
N LEU A 86 2.69 -1.56 -4.08
CA LEU A 86 1.46 -1.76 -3.35
C LEU A 86 0.36 -0.94 -4.02
N LYS A 87 -0.72 -1.58 -4.44
CA LYS A 87 -1.90 -0.89 -4.96
C LYS A 87 -3.10 -1.18 -4.06
N ILE A 88 -3.68 -0.13 -3.50
CA ILE A 88 -4.81 -0.21 -2.58
C ILE A 88 -5.99 0.49 -3.25
N PRO A 89 -7.03 -0.24 -3.68
CA PRO A 89 -8.27 0.36 -4.14
C PRO A 89 -8.83 1.31 -3.07
N SER A 90 -9.08 2.57 -3.43
CA SER A 90 -9.48 3.60 -2.47
C SER A 90 -10.22 4.73 -3.16
N SER A 91 -11.27 5.23 -2.50
CA SER A 91 -11.99 6.44 -2.93
C SER A 91 -11.33 7.74 -2.44
N LEU A 92 -10.26 7.68 -1.65
CA LEU A 92 -9.56 8.85 -1.13
C LEU A 92 -9.06 9.79 -2.24
N PRO A 93 -8.39 9.33 -3.32
CA PRO A 93 -7.93 10.23 -4.37
C PRO A 93 -9.10 10.91 -5.11
N PHE A 94 -10.22 10.19 -5.31
CA PHE A 94 -11.44 10.79 -5.85
C PHE A 94 -12.02 11.87 -4.94
N ARG A 95 -12.05 11.65 -3.63
CA ARG A 95 -12.52 12.67 -2.66
C ARG A 95 -11.63 13.91 -2.69
N LYS A 96 -10.30 13.72 -2.72
CA LYS A 96 -9.33 14.82 -2.82
C LYS A 96 -9.54 15.63 -4.10
N LEU A 97 -9.72 14.95 -5.23
CA LEU A 97 -10.02 15.58 -6.52
C LEU A 97 -11.35 16.35 -6.48
N ASN A 98 -12.43 15.72 -5.97
CA ASN A 98 -13.73 16.36 -5.89
C ASN A 98 -13.71 17.61 -4.99
N ALA A 99 -12.92 17.59 -3.92
CA ALA A 99 -12.73 18.76 -3.05
C ALA A 99 -11.90 19.87 -3.70
N SER A 100 -11.07 19.56 -4.71
CA SER A 100 -10.26 20.56 -5.43
C SER A 100 -10.96 21.14 -6.66
N LEU A 101 -12.08 20.56 -7.09
CA LEU A 101 -12.87 21.10 -8.19
C LEU A 101 -13.70 22.29 -7.70
N PRO A 102 -13.80 23.39 -8.47
CA PRO A 102 -14.74 24.46 -8.16
C PRO A 102 -16.18 23.92 -8.19
N ALA A 103 -17.04 24.46 -7.33
CA ALA A 103 -18.47 24.16 -7.38
C ALA A 103 -18.98 24.42 -8.80
N ALA A 104 -19.73 23.48 -9.35
CA ALA A 104 -20.40 23.67 -10.64
C ALA A 104 -21.27 24.93 -10.54
N GLN A 105 -20.98 25.93 -11.39
CA GLN A 105 -21.83 27.11 -11.57
C GLN A 105 -23.12 26.71 -12.28
#